data_AF-A0A210WA43-F1
#
_entry.id   AF-A0A210WA43-F1
#
_cell.length_a   1.000
_cell.length_b   1.000
_cell.length_c   1.000
_cell.angle_alpha   90.00
_cell.angle_beta   90.00
_cell.angle_gamma   90.00
#
_symmetry.space_group_name_H-M   'P 1'
#
loop_
_entity.id
_entity.type
_entity.pdbx_description
1 polymer ?
#
loop_
_entity_poly.entity_id
_entity_poly.type
_entity_poly.pdbx_seq_one_letter_code
_entity_poly.pdbx_strand_id
1 'polypeptide(L)'
;MQYSFDQLLDMLLSLLEAAPACSSREQSFEQLRTLWLQTHSYFAAPETELRRLAGRRLVELHGWKDLDKDPCYLDHDPGNGSALRIYLHRDGGMVIQRLQGDGRQILFSRLGVQLQPAS
;
A
#
# COMPACT_ATOMS: atom_id res chain seq x y z
N MET A 1 -14.49 3.29 16.95
CA MET A 1 -13.10 2.92 16.57
C MET A 1 -12.18 3.54 17.59
N GLN A 2 -11.24 2.76 18.15
CA GLN A 2 -10.38 3.21 19.26
C GLN A 2 -9.05 3.83 18.77
N TYR A 3 -8.86 4.00 17.45
CA TYR A 3 -7.67 4.54 16.79
C TYR A 3 -8.05 5.42 15.59
N SER A 4 -7.17 6.37 15.22
CA SER A 4 -7.34 7.21 14.03
C SER A 4 -6.71 6.58 12.79
N PHE A 5 -7.14 7.00 11.60
CA PHE A 5 -6.50 6.58 10.35
C PHE A 5 -5.00 6.97 10.32
N ASP A 6 -4.64 8.12 10.88
CA ASP A 6 -3.25 8.57 10.91
C ASP A 6 -2.38 7.64 11.78
N GLN A 7 -2.86 7.19 12.94
CA GLN A 7 -2.16 6.20 13.77
C GLN A 7 -1.95 4.88 13.02
N LEU A 8 -2.97 4.46 12.27
CA LEU A 8 -2.87 3.27 11.43
C LEU A 8 -1.84 3.45 10.31
N LEU A 9 -1.87 4.61 9.66
CA LEU A 9 -0.97 4.93 8.57
C LEU A 9 0.47 4.99 9.05
N ASP A 10 0.75 5.69 10.15
CA ASP A 10 2.09 5.80 10.73
C ASP A 10 2.69 4.42 11.02
N MET A 11 1.91 3.53 11.66
CA MET A 11 2.36 2.16 11.93
C MET A 11 2.60 1.37 10.62
N LEU A 12 1.72 1.48 9.64
CA LEU A 12 1.91 0.83 8.33
C LEU A 12 3.20 1.33 7.65
N LEU A 13 3.46 2.64 7.67
CA LEU A 13 4.65 3.23 7.08
C LEU A 13 5.92 2.73 7.77
N SER A 14 5.95 2.68 9.12
CA SER A 14 7.09 2.13 9.86
C SER A 14 7.34 0.65 9.53
N LEU A 15 6.28 -0.16 9.38
CA LEU A 15 6.41 -1.56 8.99
C LEU A 15 6.93 -1.71 7.55
N LEU A 16 6.50 -0.84 6.63
CA LEU A 16 6.97 -0.83 5.25
C LEU A 16 8.45 -0.44 5.15
N GLU A 17 8.90 0.53 5.95
CA GLU A 17 10.32 0.93 6.03
C GLU A 17 11.22 -0.22 6.52
N ALA A 18 10.76 -1.02 7.48
CA ALA A 18 11.51 -2.16 8.00
C ALA A 18 11.42 -3.41 7.09
N ALA A 19 10.49 -3.45 6.14
CA ALA A 19 10.27 -4.61 5.30
C ALA A 19 11.31 -4.72 4.17
N PRO A 20 11.65 -5.95 3.72
CA PRO A 20 12.60 -6.14 2.63
C PRO A 20 12.07 -5.58 1.32
N ALA A 21 13.01 -5.21 0.43
CA ALA A 21 12.67 -4.83 -0.95
C ALA A 21 12.01 -5.99 -1.69
N CYS A 22 11.10 -5.66 -2.59
CA CYS A 22 10.41 -6.62 -3.45
C CYS A 22 11.04 -6.63 -4.85
N SER A 23 10.96 -7.75 -5.54
CA SER A 23 11.46 -7.89 -6.92
C SER A 23 10.35 -7.95 -7.97
N SER A 24 9.08 -7.91 -7.55
CA SER A 24 7.95 -7.81 -8.46
C SER A 24 6.79 -7.03 -7.87
N ARG A 25 5.92 -6.53 -8.75
CA ARG A 25 4.67 -5.87 -8.39
C ARG A 25 3.79 -6.72 -7.47
N GLU A 26 3.67 -8.01 -7.77
CA GLU A 26 2.87 -8.97 -7.00
C GLU A 26 3.44 -9.13 -5.59
N GLN A 27 4.76 -9.22 -5.46
CA GLN A 27 5.40 -9.25 -4.14
C GLN A 27 5.13 -7.97 -3.34
N SER A 28 5.21 -6.80 -3.98
CA SER A 28 4.90 -5.52 -3.32
C SER A 28 3.44 -5.42 -2.91
N PHE A 29 2.52 -5.92 -3.75
CA PHE A 29 1.11 -6.02 -3.41
C PHE A 29 0.88 -6.94 -2.20
N GLU A 30 1.44 -8.14 -2.21
CA GLU A 30 1.27 -9.11 -1.12
C GLU A 30 1.89 -8.62 0.19
N GLN A 31 3.06 -7.97 0.13
CA GLN A 31 3.69 -7.35 1.29
C GLN A 31 2.82 -6.22 1.84
N LEU A 32 2.36 -5.30 0.98
CA LEU A 32 1.45 -4.23 1.37
C LEU A 32 0.19 -4.79 2.04
N ARG A 33 -0.48 -5.75 1.41
CA ARG A 33 -1.71 -6.38 1.92
C ARG A 33 -1.47 -7.02 3.28
N THR A 34 -0.36 -7.74 3.44
CA THR A 34 0.00 -8.42 4.69
C THR A 34 0.27 -7.43 5.82
N LEU A 35 1.07 -6.41 5.58
CA LEU A 35 1.39 -5.39 6.59
C LEU A 35 0.16 -4.55 6.93
N TRP A 36 -0.68 -4.22 5.95
CA TRP A 36 -1.94 -3.51 6.17
C TRP A 36 -2.89 -4.31 7.07
N LEU A 37 -2.99 -5.62 6.83
CA LEU A 37 -3.77 -6.54 7.65
C LEU A 37 -3.20 -6.65 9.07
N GLN A 38 -1.88 -6.74 9.21
CA GLN A 38 -1.19 -6.79 10.49
C GLN A 38 -1.47 -5.53 11.32
N THR A 39 -1.39 -4.35 10.69
CA THR A 39 -1.72 -3.09 11.36
C THR A 39 -3.18 -3.03 11.81
N HIS A 40 -4.13 -3.44 10.95
CA HIS A 40 -5.55 -3.49 11.34
C HIS A 40 -5.80 -4.47 12.50
N SER A 41 -5.14 -5.63 12.47
CA SER A 41 -5.22 -6.64 13.53
C SER A 41 -4.68 -6.11 14.86
N TYR A 42 -3.54 -5.41 14.83
CA TYR A 42 -2.95 -4.79 16.02
C TYR A 42 -3.90 -3.81 16.71
N PHE A 43 -4.61 -3.00 15.92
CA PHE A 43 -5.61 -2.06 16.44
C PHE A 43 -7.01 -2.68 16.67
N ALA A 44 -7.11 -4.01 16.72
CA ALA A 44 -8.35 -4.75 16.97
C ALA A 44 -9.51 -4.36 16.04
N ALA A 45 -9.22 -4.15 14.74
CA ALA A 45 -10.25 -3.89 13.75
C ALA A 45 -11.29 -5.04 13.71
N PRO A 46 -12.56 -4.76 13.38
CA PRO A 46 -13.58 -5.79 13.28
C PRO A 46 -13.20 -6.91 12.30
N GLU A 47 -13.59 -8.15 12.61
CA GLU A 47 -13.26 -9.30 11.77
C GLU A 47 -13.76 -9.15 10.32
N THR A 48 -14.90 -8.50 10.13
CA THR A 48 -15.45 -8.19 8.79
C THR A 48 -14.48 -7.34 7.97
N GLU A 49 -13.81 -6.38 8.60
CA GLU A 49 -12.83 -5.51 7.97
C GLU A 49 -11.54 -6.27 7.66
N LEU A 50 -11.08 -7.11 8.59
CA LEU A 50 -9.92 -7.99 8.36
C LEU A 50 -10.17 -8.95 7.19
N ARG A 51 -11.35 -9.60 7.13
CA ARG A 51 -11.73 -10.47 6.02
C ARG A 51 -11.80 -9.70 4.69
N ARG A 52 -12.35 -8.49 4.71
CA ARG A 52 -12.43 -7.62 3.53
C ARG A 52 -11.04 -7.29 2.99
N LEU A 53 -10.10 -6.90 3.86
CA LEU A 53 -8.72 -6.62 3.50
C LEU A 53 -7.98 -7.88 3.02
N ALA A 54 -8.14 -9.00 3.72
CA ALA A 54 -7.51 -10.26 3.36
C ALA A 54 -7.93 -10.74 1.97
N GLY A 55 -9.19 -10.52 1.59
CA GLY A 55 -9.74 -10.89 0.27
C GLY A 55 -9.32 -9.97 -0.89
N ARG A 56 -8.61 -8.88 -0.62
CA ARG A 56 -8.13 -7.95 -1.67
C ARG A 56 -7.14 -8.66 -2.59
N ARG A 57 -7.14 -8.24 -3.85
CA ARG A 57 -6.33 -8.79 -4.96
C ARG A 57 -5.87 -7.64 -5.85
N LEU A 58 -4.77 -7.84 -6.56
CA LEU A 58 -4.23 -6.90 -7.54
C LEU A 58 -5.02 -6.97 -8.86
N VAL A 59 -6.28 -6.52 -8.84
CA VAL A 59 -7.22 -6.56 -9.97
C VAL A 59 -8.09 -5.31 -10.03
N GLU A 60 -8.62 -4.97 -11.20
CA GLU A 60 -9.45 -3.78 -11.41
C GLU A 60 -10.71 -3.76 -10.54
N LEU A 61 -11.34 -4.92 -10.35
CA LEU A 61 -12.52 -5.07 -9.49
C LEU A 61 -12.24 -4.64 -8.04
N HIS A 62 -10.98 -4.65 -7.62
CA HIS A 62 -10.55 -4.17 -6.31
C HIS A 62 -9.96 -2.75 -6.35
N GLY A 63 -10.26 -1.99 -7.41
CA GLY A 63 -9.93 -0.57 -7.53
C GLY A 63 -8.50 -0.28 -7.99
N TRP A 64 -7.73 -1.30 -8.36
CA TRP A 64 -6.45 -1.08 -9.03
C TRP A 64 -6.68 -0.56 -10.45
N LYS A 65 -5.91 0.44 -10.84
CA LYS A 65 -5.98 1.08 -12.15
C LYS A 65 -4.66 0.88 -12.86
N ASP A 66 -4.70 0.90 -14.18
CA ASP A 66 -3.50 0.84 -15.04
C ASP A 66 -2.64 -0.41 -14.78
N LEU A 67 -3.26 -1.58 -14.58
CA LEU A 67 -2.57 -2.84 -14.28
C LEU A 67 -1.61 -3.28 -15.41
N ASP A 68 -1.90 -2.88 -16.64
CA ASP A 68 -1.07 -3.10 -17.82
C ASP A 68 0.09 -2.10 -17.93
N LYS A 69 0.04 -0.96 -17.24
CA LYS A 69 1.08 0.08 -17.27
C LYS A 69 2.12 -0.12 -16.16
N ASP A 70 3.04 0.84 -16.03
CA ASP A 70 4.01 0.90 -14.95
C ASP A 70 4.29 2.35 -14.53
N PRO A 71 3.93 2.77 -13.29
CA PRO A 71 3.28 1.99 -12.24
C PRO A 71 1.77 1.76 -12.47
N CYS A 72 1.22 0.72 -11.84
CA CYS A 72 -0.22 0.66 -11.58
C CYS A 72 -0.53 1.36 -10.25
N TYR A 73 -1.78 1.72 -9.98
CA TYR A 73 -2.11 2.42 -8.74
C TYR A 73 -3.48 2.11 -8.14
N LEU A 74 -3.62 2.38 -6.85
CA LEU A 74 -4.85 2.31 -6.09
C LEU A 74 -5.08 3.64 -5.39
N ASP A 75 -6.27 4.21 -5.56
CA ASP A 75 -6.75 5.31 -4.71
C ASP A 75 -7.47 4.71 -3.50
N HIS A 76 -7.07 5.11 -2.29
CA HIS A 76 -7.72 4.75 -1.05
C HIS A 76 -8.23 6.02 -0.38
N ASP A 77 -9.56 6.19 -0.34
CA ASP A 77 -10.20 7.32 0.31
C ASP A 77 -11.00 6.83 1.53
N PRO A 78 -10.52 7.08 2.76
CA PRO A 78 -11.25 6.76 3.98
C PRO A 78 -12.40 7.75 4.29
N GLY A 79 -12.64 8.77 3.45
CA GLY A 79 -13.75 9.71 3.60
C GLY A 79 -13.55 10.77 4.70
N ASN A 80 -12.32 10.95 5.19
CA ASN A 80 -11.99 11.83 6.31
C ASN A 80 -10.93 12.89 5.99
N GLY A 81 -10.61 13.11 4.71
CA GLY A 81 -9.55 14.06 4.32
C GLY A 81 -8.17 13.42 4.10
N SER A 82 -7.98 12.14 4.44
CA SER A 82 -6.68 11.45 4.36
C SER A 82 -6.55 10.52 3.16
N ALA A 83 -7.10 10.92 2.01
CA ALA A 83 -7.03 10.13 0.79
C ALA A 83 -5.58 9.85 0.37
N LEU A 84 -5.29 8.60 0.01
CA LEU A 84 -3.99 8.12 -0.43
C LEU A 84 -4.05 7.62 -1.87
N ARG A 85 -2.91 7.71 -2.56
CA ARG A 85 -2.61 6.95 -3.76
C ARG A 85 -1.41 6.07 -3.53
N ILE A 86 -1.54 4.81 -3.90
CA ILE A 86 -0.49 3.80 -3.76
C ILE A 86 -0.11 3.36 -5.16
N TYR A 87 1.16 3.53 -5.52
CA TYR A 87 1.73 3.11 -6.78
C TYR A 87 2.55 1.84 -6.57
N LEU A 88 2.41 0.86 -7.47
CA LEU A 88 3.24 -0.35 -7.50
C LEU A 88 3.92 -0.48 -8.87
N HIS A 89 5.24 -0.57 -8.83
CA HIS A 89 6.08 -0.72 -10.01
C HIS A 89 6.32 -2.19 -10.36
N ARG A 90 6.60 -2.48 -11.64
CA ARG A 90 6.88 -3.86 -12.12
C ARG A 90 8.07 -4.49 -11.42
N ASP A 91 9.08 -3.70 -11.08
CA ASP A 91 10.31 -4.11 -10.38
C ASP A 91 10.13 -4.34 -8.86
N GLY A 92 8.92 -4.11 -8.34
CA GLY A 92 8.63 -4.18 -6.91
C GLY A 92 8.77 -2.84 -6.17
N GLY A 93 9.04 -1.74 -6.87
CA GLY A 93 9.00 -0.41 -6.30
C GLY A 93 7.61 -0.04 -5.79
N MET A 94 7.55 0.80 -4.75
CA MET A 94 6.31 1.28 -4.15
C MET A 94 6.41 2.75 -3.78
N VAL A 95 5.35 3.51 -4.07
CA VAL A 95 5.21 4.90 -3.62
C VAL A 95 3.83 5.07 -2.99
N ILE A 96 3.77 5.67 -1.80
CA ILE A 96 2.51 6.07 -1.15
C ILE A 96 2.48 7.59 -1.08
N GLN A 97 1.43 8.17 -1.64
CA GLN A 97 1.22 9.61 -1.74
C GLN A 97 -0.08 10.01 -1.04
N ARG A 98 -0.07 11.12 -0.33
CA ARG A 98 -1.27 11.78 0.16
C ARG A 98 -1.87 12.67 -0.94
N LEU A 99 -3.17 12.54 -1.18
CA LEU A 99 -3.89 13.25 -2.25
C LEU A 99 -4.59 14.54 -1.78
N GLN A 100 -4.87 14.68 -0.49
CA GLN A 100 -5.58 15.82 0.10
C GLN A 100 -4.73 16.53 1.18
N GLY A 101 -4.98 17.82 1.42
CA GLY A 101 -4.18 18.71 2.29
C GLY A 101 -3.42 19.79 1.49
N ASP A 102 -2.50 20.52 2.15
CA ASP A 102 -1.73 21.66 1.60
C ASP A 102 -0.68 21.29 0.54
N GLY A 103 -0.80 20.12 -0.08
CA GLY A 103 0.06 19.66 -1.16
C GLY A 103 0.02 18.15 -1.33
N ARG A 104 0.34 17.68 -2.53
CA ARG A 104 0.57 16.26 -2.80
C ARG A 104 1.89 15.85 -2.15
N GLN A 105 1.84 15.15 -1.03
CA GLN A 105 3.02 14.73 -0.26
C GLN A 105 3.33 13.25 -0.51
N ILE A 106 4.58 12.93 -0.84
CA ILE A 106 5.06 11.54 -0.80
C ILE A 106 5.30 11.17 0.67
N LEU A 107 4.60 10.14 1.14
CA LEU A 107 4.70 9.64 2.50
C LEU A 107 5.71 8.49 2.61
N PHE A 108 5.85 7.71 1.53
CA PHE A 108 6.77 6.59 1.46
C PHE A 108 7.20 6.35 0.02
N SER A 109 8.47 5.98 -0.14
CA SER A 109 9.01 5.52 -1.41
C SER A 109 10.09 4.48 -1.16
N ARG A 110 10.03 3.38 -1.89
CA ARG A 110 11.09 2.37 -1.91
C ARG A 110 11.29 1.86 -3.33
N LEU A 111 12.55 1.72 -3.73
CA LEU A 111 12.91 1.13 -5.00
C LEU A 111 12.70 -0.38 -4.97
N GLY A 112 12.33 -0.94 -6.13
CA GLY A 112 12.33 -2.38 -6.34
C GLY A 112 13.75 -2.93 -6.45
N VAL A 113 13.86 -4.26 -6.48
CA VAL A 113 15.12 -4.92 -6.82
C VAL A 113 15.25 -4.90 -8.34
N GLN A 114 16.14 -4.05 -8.87
CA GLN A 114 16.60 -4.23 -10.24
C GLN A 114 17.31 -5.57 -10.36
N LEU A 115 16.74 -6.50 -11.15
CA LEU A 115 17.51 -7.61 -11.69
C LEU A 115 18.61 -6.97 -12.54
N GLN A 116 19.87 -7.05 -12.07
CA GLN A 116 21.00 -6.73 -12.94
C GLN A 116 20.86 -7.58 -14.21
N PRO A 117 21.01 -7.02 -15.42
CA PRO A 117 21.09 -7.84 -16.62
C PRO A 117 22.25 -8.82 -16.41
N ALA A 118 22.00 -10.10 -16.67
CA ALA A 118 23.04 -11.12 -16.62
C ALA A 118 24.20 -10.67 -17.53
N SER A 119 25.39 -10.51 -16.93
CA SER A 119 26.64 -10.19 -17.61
C SER A 119 27.03 -11.25 -18.63
#